data_AF-A0A0R3X9Z6-F1
#
_entry.id   AF-A0A0R3X9Z6-F1
#
_cell.length_a   1.000
_cell.length_b   1.000
_cell.length_c   1.000
_cell.angle_alpha   90.00
_cell.angle_beta   90.00
_cell.angle_gamma   90.00
#
_symmetry.space_group_name_H-M   'P 1'
#
loop_
_entity.id
_entity.type
_entity.pdbx_description
1 polymer ?
#
loop_
_entity_poly.entity_id
_entity_poly.type
_entity_poly.pdbx_seq_one_letter_code
_entity_poly.pdbx_strand_id
1 'polypeptide(L)'
;MDLYEQFHIIANFFFLLISILYFFGETPINPLTTIAPLVIVVGISMVKDAIDDMKRHKTDREFNRTPYLVLTHDPNGQTSRWENRHSQNLRCGDIIICHENNSFPCDMLLLASSNTNGKVYITTDNLDGESSVKTTNTLSFTQSALASTVQRVGEGQYDNVTIDLPHSEIMCEDPNEDLKSFDGSFNCAEKESIPLSLNNLVLRGAALRHTAFILGVAVYTGGDTKLSLNGKPGFRKFSSSSRRFNAILLGFMVAMFVVTLVATVLHFAWRRLPLGSAWYIPTL
;
A
#
# COMPACT_ATOMS: atom_id res chain seq x y z
N MET A 1 2.01 -15.69 2.03
CA MET A 1 3.46 -15.55 2.29
C MET A 1 3.81 -15.96 3.73
N ASP A 2 2.80 -16.29 4.55
CA ASP A 2 2.90 -16.29 6.01
C ASP A 2 3.59 -17.51 6.63
N LEU A 3 3.47 -18.70 6.03
CA LEU A 3 4.08 -19.91 6.61
C LEU A 3 5.62 -19.85 6.54
N TYR A 4 6.17 -19.49 5.37
CA TYR A 4 7.62 -19.33 5.19
C TYR A 4 8.19 -18.27 6.14
N GLU A 5 7.46 -17.17 6.35
CA GLU A 5 7.86 -16.11 7.26
C GLU A 5 7.72 -16.50 8.74
N GLN A 6 6.73 -17.32 9.11
CA GLN A 6 6.60 -17.84 10.48
C GLN A 6 7.75 -18.79 10.85
N PHE A 7 8.35 -19.49 9.88
CA PHE A 7 9.53 -20.32 10.11
C PHE A 7 10.86 -19.52 10.13
N HIS A 8 10.86 -18.23 9.81
CA HIS A 8 12.00 -17.34 10.09
C HIS A 8 12.10 -16.96 11.58
N ILE A 9 11.08 -17.29 12.37
CA ILE A 9 11.14 -17.22 13.83
C ILE A 9 11.84 -18.48 14.33
N ILE A 10 13.06 -18.31 14.87
CA ILE A 10 13.93 -19.39 15.34
C ILE A 10 13.21 -20.34 16.31
N ALA A 11 12.31 -19.81 17.13
CA ALA A 11 11.48 -20.60 18.05
C ALA A 11 10.65 -21.68 17.33
N ASN A 12 9.95 -21.30 16.26
CA ASN A 12 9.06 -22.21 15.54
C ASN A 12 9.84 -23.32 14.85
N PHE A 13 11.01 -22.98 14.29
CA PHE A 13 11.93 -23.97 13.72
C PHE A 13 12.48 -24.94 14.79
N PHE A 14 12.84 -24.43 15.97
CA PHE A 14 13.31 -25.25 17.08
C PHE A 14 12.26 -26.24 17.57
N PHE A 15 11.04 -25.77 17.84
CA PHE A 15 9.94 -26.65 18.26
C PHE A 15 9.56 -27.65 17.17
N LEU A 16 9.65 -27.28 15.89
CA LEU A 16 9.46 -28.20 14.78
C LEU A 16 10.52 -29.32 14.79
N LEU A 17 11.80 -28.96 14.93
CA LEU A 17 12.91 -29.92 15.00
C LEU A 17 12.74 -30.90 16.16
N ILE A 18 12.42 -30.40 17.35
CA ILE A 18 12.15 -31.24 18.53
C ILE A 18 10.96 -32.15 18.28
N SER A 19 9.87 -31.62 17.72
CA SER A 19 8.67 -32.41 17.43
C SER A 19 8.97 -33.56 16.47
N ILE A 20 9.79 -33.32 15.44
CA ILE A 20 10.25 -34.37 14.51
C ILE A 20 11.09 -35.41 15.25
N LEU A 21 12.06 -35.00 16.06
CA LEU A 21 12.91 -35.93 16.83
C LEU A 21 12.10 -36.81 17.79
N TYR A 22 11.12 -36.23 18.48
CA TYR A 22 10.25 -36.96 19.41
C TYR A 22 9.28 -37.89 18.71
N PHE A 23 8.89 -37.59 17.46
CA PHE A 23 8.02 -38.46 16.67
C PHE A 23 8.72 -39.77 16.27
N PHE A 24 10.04 -39.72 16.02
CA PHE A 24 10.83 -40.89 15.62
C PHE A 24 11.61 -41.55 16.77
N GLY A 25 11.72 -40.89 17.93
CA GLY A 25 12.47 -41.39 19.08
C GLY A 25 11.59 -42.19 20.05
N GLU A 26 12.18 -43.23 20.66
CA GLU A 26 11.61 -43.87 21.85
C GLU A 26 11.78 -42.94 23.06
N THR A 27 10.84 -42.00 23.19
CA THR A 27 10.86 -41.00 24.25
C THR A 27 9.84 -41.34 25.35
N PRO A 28 10.11 -40.98 26.62
CA PRO A 28 9.17 -41.20 27.71
C PRO A 28 7.95 -40.26 27.68
N ILE A 29 7.88 -39.35 26.70
CA ILE A 29 6.85 -38.30 26.60
C ILE A 29 6.01 -38.54 25.35
N ASN A 30 4.70 -38.36 25.45
CA ASN A 30 3.81 -38.51 24.30
C ASN A 30 4.12 -37.45 23.22
N PRO A 31 4.32 -37.83 21.93
CA PRO A 31 4.59 -36.88 20.84
C PRO A 31 3.56 -35.74 20.73
N LEU A 32 2.29 -36.00 21.08
CA LEU A 32 1.21 -35.02 21.04
C LEU A 32 1.47 -33.82 21.97
N THR A 33 2.02 -34.05 23.16
CA THR A 33 2.28 -32.96 24.13
C THR A 33 3.40 -32.04 23.67
N THR A 34 4.26 -32.51 22.77
CA THR A 34 5.39 -31.75 22.22
C THR A 34 4.97 -30.89 21.03
N ILE A 35 4.11 -31.41 20.16
CA ILE A 35 3.63 -30.67 18.98
C ILE A 35 2.48 -29.69 19.30
N ALA A 36 1.68 -29.98 20.33
CA ALA A 36 0.51 -29.17 20.65
C ALA A 36 0.82 -27.68 20.91
N PRO A 37 1.85 -27.30 21.69
CA PRO A 37 2.20 -25.88 21.89
C PRO A 37 2.60 -25.18 20.59
N LEU A 38 3.35 -25.86 19.71
CA LEU A 38 3.75 -25.31 18.41
C LEU A 38 2.52 -25.02 17.54
N VAL A 39 1.61 -25.98 17.43
CA VAL A 39 0.37 -25.84 16.64
C VAL A 39 -0.47 -24.68 17.15
N ILE A 40 -0.63 -24.56 18.48
CA ILE A 40 -1.41 -23.47 19.10
C ILE A 40 -0.77 -22.10 18.80
N VAL A 41 0.54 -21.94 19.02
CA VAL A 41 1.24 -20.66 18.83
C VAL A 41 1.24 -20.23 17.36
N VAL A 42 1.55 -21.16 16.45
CA VAL A 42 1.50 -20.93 15.00
C VAL A 42 0.08 -20.60 14.55
N GLY A 43 -0.91 -21.36 15.04
CA GLY A 43 -2.33 -21.14 14.73
C GLY A 43 -2.82 -19.76 15.16
N ILE A 44 -2.55 -19.34 16.39
CA ILE A 44 -2.92 -17.99 16.88
C ILE A 44 -2.23 -16.90 16.03
N SER A 45 -0.96 -17.10 15.68
CA SER A 45 -0.21 -16.14 14.85
C SER A 45 -0.80 -16.01 13.45
N MET A 46 -1.15 -17.14 12.81
CA MET A 46 -1.81 -17.15 11.50
C MET A 46 -3.17 -16.47 11.53
N VAL A 47 -4.00 -16.74 12.55
CA VAL A 47 -5.32 -16.10 12.69
C VAL A 47 -5.17 -14.59 12.84
N LYS A 48 -4.22 -14.14 13.67
CA LYS A 48 -3.96 -12.71 13.84
C LYS A 48 -3.50 -12.07 12.52
N ASP A 49 -2.51 -12.66 11.86
CA ASP A 49 -1.98 -12.15 10.59
C ASP A 49 -3.09 -12.08 9.53
N ALA A 50 -3.98 -13.08 9.47
CA ALA A 50 -5.14 -13.09 8.59
C ALA A 50 -6.15 -11.97 8.90
N ILE A 51 -6.43 -11.69 10.18
CA ILE A 51 -7.30 -10.56 10.58
C ILE A 51 -6.69 -9.22 10.16
N ASP A 52 -5.39 -9.04 10.39
CA ASP A 52 -4.67 -7.82 10.03
C ASP A 52 -4.67 -7.60 8.50
N ASP A 53 -4.48 -8.67 7.73
CA ASP A 53 -4.52 -8.64 6.26
C ASP A 53 -5.93 -8.36 5.72
N MET A 54 -6.96 -9.00 6.29
CA MET A 54 -8.37 -8.71 5.97
C MET A 54 -8.71 -7.24 6.23
N LYS A 55 -8.22 -6.67 7.33
CA LYS A 55 -8.44 -5.25 7.65
C LYS A 55 -7.80 -4.33 6.61
N ARG A 56 -6.58 -4.63 6.16
CA ARG A 56 -5.90 -3.88 5.09
C ARG A 56 -6.68 -3.95 3.79
N HIS A 57 -7.07 -5.15 3.37
CA HIS A 57 -7.88 -5.33 2.16
C HIS A 57 -9.23 -4.60 2.22
N LYS A 58 -9.85 -4.53 3.39
CA LYS A 58 -11.07 -3.74 3.58
C LYS A 58 -10.81 -2.24 3.34
N THR A 59 -9.77 -1.69 3.94
CA THR A 59 -9.39 -0.28 3.76
C THR A 59 -9.02 0.03 2.32
N ASP A 60 -8.24 -0.84 1.66
CA ASP A 60 -7.88 -0.67 0.25
C ASP A 60 -9.12 -0.68 -0.65
N ARG A 61 -10.06 -1.60 -0.40
CA ARG A 61 -11.31 -1.68 -1.14
C ARG A 61 -12.20 -0.46 -0.93
N GLU A 62 -12.17 0.14 0.26
CA GLU A 62 -12.92 1.36 0.55
C GLU A 62 -12.37 2.54 -0.27
N PHE A 63 -11.05 2.73 -0.29
CA PHE A 63 -10.39 3.77 -1.09
C PHE A 63 -10.58 3.57 -2.61
N ASN A 64 -10.47 2.33 -3.09
CA ASN A 64 -10.63 1.97 -4.50
C ASN A 64 -12.08 2.08 -5.00
N ARG A 65 -13.06 2.15 -4.09
CA ARG A 65 -14.49 2.30 -4.40
C ARG A 65 -15.02 3.71 -4.15
N THR A 66 -14.18 4.66 -3.77
CA THR A 66 -14.57 6.07 -3.70
C THR A 66 -15.07 6.53 -5.08
N PRO A 67 -16.31 7.04 -5.20
CA PRO A 67 -16.85 7.50 -6.47
C PRO A 67 -16.34 8.90 -6.81
N TYR A 68 -16.08 9.13 -8.10
CA TYR A 68 -15.74 10.42 -8.67
C TYR A 68 -16.59 10.68 -9.91
N LEU A 69 -16.93 11.94 -10.16
CA LEU A 69 -17.65 12.35 -11.36
C LEU A 69 -16.67 12.43 -12.53
N VAL A 70 -16.87 11.58 -13.52
CA VAL A 70 -16.04 11.50 -14.73
C VAL A 70 -16.87 11.88 -15.94
N LEU A 71 -16.31 12.72 -16.81
CA LEU A 71 -16.98 13.04 -18.04
C LEU A 71 -16.91 11.85 -19.00
N THR A 72 -18.09 11.37 -19.39
CA THR A 72 -18.21 10.31 -20.39
C THR A 72 -18.82 10.89 -21.65
N HIS A 73 -18.16 10.63 -22.79
CA HIS A 73 -18.68 10.97 -24.11
C HIS A 73 -19.57 9.83 -24.62
N ASP A 74 -20.78 10.14 -25.07
CA ASP A 74 -21.64 9.13 -25.67
C ASP A 74 -21.10 8.73 -27.07
N PRO A 75 -20.79 7.44 -27.32
CA PRO A 75 -20.35 6.99 -28.64
C PRO A 75 -21.39 7.19 -29.75
N ASN A 76 -22.67 7.39 -29.42
CA ASN A 76 -23.77 7.55 -30.38
C ASN A 76 -24.12 9.01 -30.74
N GLY A 77 -23.42 10.00 -30.14
CA GLY A 77 -23.37 11.35 -30.68
C GLY A 77 -24.04 12.45 -29.84
N GLN A 78 -23.20 13.44 -29.53
CA GLN A 78 -23.41 14.85 -29.17
C GLN A 78 -23.51 15.30 -27.70
N THR A 79 -23.78 14.43 -26.73
CA THR A 79 -23.85 14.88 -25.33
C THR A 79 -22.84 14.15 -24.45
N SER A 80 -21.97 14.92 -23.80
CA SER A 80 -21.15 14.42 -22.71
C SER A 80 -21.94 14.53 -21.41
N ARG A 81 -21.82 13.55 -20.52
CA ARG A 81 -22.47 13.57 -19.22
C ARG A 81 -21.47 13.22 -18.13
N TRP A 82 -21.70 13.76 -16.93
CA TRP A 82 -20.93 13.35 -15.76
C TRP A 82 -21.51 12.06 -15.19
N GLU A 83 -20.67 11.03 -15.07
CA GLU A 83 -21.06 9.74 -14.53
C GLU A 83 -20.19 9.40 -13.32
N ASN A 84 -20.81 8.82 -12.30
CA ASN A 84 -20.06 8.34 -11.14
C ASN A 84 -19.26 7.09 -11.51
N ARG A 85 -17.94 7.20 -11.41
CA ARG A 85 -16.99 6.11 -11.62
C ARG A 85 -16.17 5.90 -10.36
N HIS A 86 -15.99 4.65 -9.96
CA HIS A 86 -15.10 4.31 -8.84
C HIS A 86 -13.64 4.63 -9.20
N SER A 87 -12.85 5.07 -8.23
CA SER A 87 -11.43 5.44 -8.40
C SER A 87 -10.60 4.35 -9.09
N GLN A 88 -10.85 3.07 -8.79
CA GLN A 88 -10.18 1.93 -9.43
C GLN A 88 -10.44 1.79 -10.95
N ASN A 89 -11.49 2.42 -11.47
CA ASN A 89 -11.89 2.33 -12.89
C ASN A 89 -11.47 3.57 -13.69
N LEU A 90 -10.80 4.55 -13.06
CA LEU A 90 -10.29 5.74 -13.73
C LEU A 90 -9.14 5.38 -14.67
N ARG A 91 -9.06 6.06 -15.81
CA ARG A 91 -8.04 5.87 -16.83
C ARG A 91 -7.39 7.20 -17.18
N CYS A 92 -6.15 7.15 -17.68
CA CYS A 92 -5.47 8.33 -18.21
C CYS A 92 -6.32 8.99 -19.30
N GLY A 93 -6.41 10.33 -19.27
CA GLY A 93 -7.26 11.12 -20.15
C GLY A 93 -8.70 11.34 -19.65
N ASP A 94 -9.15 10.64 -18.61
CA ASP A 94 -10.45 10.92 -18.00
C ASP A 94 -10.48 12.35 -17.41
N ILE A 95 -11.54 13.10 -17.70
CA ILE A 95 -11.79 14.41 -17.08
C ILE A 95 -12.65 14.20 -15.84
N ILE A 96 -12.20 14.71 -14.70
CA ILE A 96 -12.73 14.40 -13.38
C ILE A 96 -13.09 15.69 -12.64
N ILE A 97 -14.26 15.71 -12.00
CA ILE A 97 -14.61 16.75 -11.01
C ILE A 97 -14.18 16.29 -9.64
N CYS A 98 -13.43 17.14 -8.94
CA CYS A 98 -13.13 16.95 -7.52
C CYS A 98 -13.69 18.12 -6.71
N HIS A 99 -14.49 17.81 -5.71
CA HIS A 99 -15.12 18.79 -4.81
C HIS A 99 -14.23 19.10 -3.60
N GLU A 100 -14.55 20.21 -2.92
CA GLU A 100 -13.85 20.64 -1.72
C GLU A 100 -13.77 19.53 -0.66
N ASN A 101 -12.63 19.46 0.02
CA ASN A 101 -12.31 18.50 1.09
C ASN A 101 -12.17 17.05 0.66
N ASN A 102 -12.32 16.73 -0.63
CA ASN A 102 -12.05 15.40 -1.16
C ASN A 102 -10.57 15.26 -1.55
N SER A 103 -10.03 14.06 -1.35
CA SER A 103 -8.71 13.68 -1.84
C SER A 103 -8.75 13.40 -3.35
N PHE A 104 -7.66 13.70 -4.05
CA PHE A 104 -7.52 13.38 -5.46
C PHE A 104 -7.27 11.89 -5.67
N PRO A 105 -7.93 11.26 -6.67
CA PRO A 105 -7.84 9.82 -6.88
C PRO A 105 -6.57 9.38 -7.60
N CYS A 106 -5.97 10.27 -8.37
CA CYS A 106 -4.82 10.02 -9.23
C CYS A 106 -4.06 11.33 -9.45
N ASP A 107 -2.94 11.30 -10.19
CA ASP A 107 -2.21 12.53 -10.51
C ASP A 107 -2.90 13.20 -11.70
N MET A 108 -3.33 14.44 -11.51
CA MET A 108 -4.19 15.14 -12.47
C MET A 108 -3.63 16.51 -12.84
N LEU A 109 -3.71 16.85 -14.11
CA LEU A 109 -3.44 18.20 -14.60
C LEU A 109 -4.68 19.07 -14.34
N LEU A 110 -4.48 20.24 -13.75
CA LEU A 110 -5.53 21.22 -13.46
C LEU A 110 -5.98 21.93 -14.74
N LEU A 111 -7.21 21.65 -15.17
CA LEU A 111 -7.82 22.32 -16.33
C LEU A 111 -8.54 23.61 -15.92
N ALA A 112 -9.40 23.55 -14.91
CA ALA A 112 -10.12 24.71 -14.44
C ALA A 112 -10.48 24.60 -12.94
N SER A 113 -10.71 25.74 -12.32
CA SER A 113 -11.07 25.88 -10.90
C SER A 113 -12.39 26.64 -10.78
N SER A 114 -13.14 26.39 -9.70
CA SER A 114 -14.27 27.24 -9.31
C SER A 114 -13.85 28.69 -9.05
N ASN A 115 -12.57 28.93 -8.73
CA ASN A 115 -12.01 30.25 -8.58
C ASN A 115 -11.70 30.85 -9.95
N THR A 116 -12.26 32.02 -10.26
CA THR A 116 -12.06 32.73 -11.53
C THR A 116 -10.59 33.06 -11.83
N ASN A 117 -9.77 33.19 -10.78
CA ASN A 117 -8.34 33.45 -10.90
C ASN A 117 -7.50 32.20 -11.25
N GLY A 118 -8.11 31.01 -11.38
CA GLY A 118 -7.41 29.75 -11.68
C GLY A 118 -6.58 29.19 -10.51
N LYS A 119 -6.63 29.82 -9.33
CA LYS A 119 -5.92 29.37 -8.13
C LYS A 119 -6.64 28.18 -7.50
N VAL A 120 -5.86 27.17 -7.12
CA VAL A 120 -6.31 25.95 -6.46
C VAL A 120 -5.49 25.76 -5.19
N TYR A 121 -6.18 25.54 -4.07
CA TYR A 121 -5.53 25.34 -2.78
C TYR A 121 -5.60 23.88 -2.39
N ILE A 122 -4.45 23.29 -2.06
CA ILE A 122 -4.33 21.87 -1.73
C ILE A 122 -3.59 21.68 -0.41
N THR A 123 -3.92 20.61 0.30
CA THR A 123 -3.13 20.13 1.44
C THR A 123 -2.48 18.80 1.08
N THR A 124 -1.21 18.64 1.45
CA THR A 124 -0.41 17.43 1.20
C THR A 124 -0.20 16.60 2.47
N ASP A 125 -1.08 16.75 3.46
CA ASP A 125 -1.04 16.03 4.74
C ASP A 125 -0.88 14.51 4.59
N ASN A 126 -1.50 13.91 3.58
CA ASN A 126 -1.40 12.47 3.30
C ASN A 126 -0.12 12.06 2.53
N LEU A 127 0.66 13.00 1.99
CA LEU A 127 1.86 12.76 1.18
C LEU A 127 3.13 12.98 2.00
N ASP A 128 3.28 14.18 2.57
CA ASP A 128 4.49 14.61 3.28
C ASP A 128 4.25 14.95 4.77
N GLY A 129 3.00 14.85 5.24
CA GLY A 129 2.63 15.20 6.61
C GLY A 129 2.58 16.71 6.86
N GLU A 130 2.75 17.55 5.83
CA GLU A 130 2.64 19.00 5.96
C GLU A 130 1.16 19.40 5.94
N SER A 131 0.69 20.01 7.04
CA SER A 131 -0.67 20.60 7.09
C SER A 131 -0.75 21.97 6.42
N SER A 132 0.32 22.43 5.78
CA SER A 132 0.35 23.72 5.11
C SER A 132 -0.48 23.68 3.81
N VAL A 133 -1.23 24.74 3.57
CA VAL A 133 -1.97 24.89 2.32
C VAL A 133 -1.00 25.39 1.25
N LYS A 134 -0.87 24.62 0.17
CA LYS A 134 -0.07 24.96 -1.02
C LYS A 134 -0.99 25.51 -2.11
N THR A 135 -0.51 26.48 -2.88
CA THR A 135 -1.24 27.05 -4.01
C THR A 135 -0.68 26.49 -5.32
N THR A 136 -1.57 25.92 -6.12
CA THR A 136 -1.34 25.47 -7.50
C THR A 136 -2.24 26.28 -8.44
N ASN A 137 -1.94 26.29 -9.73
CA ASN A 137 -2.66 27.10 -10.71
C ASN A 137 -3.05 26.27 -11.93
N THR A 138 -4.27 26.48 -12.41
CA THR A 138 -4.73 25.99 -13.71
C THR A 138 -3.99 26.72 -14.84
N LEU A 139 -4.01 26.17 -16.05
CA LEU A 139 -3.55 26.93 -17.21
C LEU A 139 -4.55 28.06 -17.50
N SER A 140 -4.06 29.27 -17.74
CA SER A 140 -4.92 30.43 -18.02
C SER A 140 -5.79 30.18 -19.26
N PHE A 141 -5.25 29.49 -20.26
CA PHE A 141 -5.97 29.12 -21.48
C PHE A 141 -7.17 28.20 -21.19
N THR A 142 -6.94 27.10 -20.48
CA THR A 142 -7.99 26.11 -20.18
C THR A 142 -9.04 26.68 -19.22
N GLN A 143 -8.63 27.53 -18.27
CA GLN A 143 -9.54 28.24 -17.37
C GLN A 143 -10.50 29.15 -18.14
N SER A 144 -10.02 29.88 -19.15
CA SER A 144 -10.87 30.73 -19.99
C SER A 144 -11.75 29.91 -20.93
N ALA A 145 -11.21 28.86 -21.56
CA ALA A 145 -11.94 27.99 -22.47
C ALA A 145 -13.10 27.25 -21.77
N LEU A 146 -12.88 26.79 -20.53
CA LEU A 146 -13.85 26.01 -19.75
C LEU A 146 -14.75 26.88 -18.85
N ALA A 147 -14.75 28.20 -18.99
CA ALA A 147 -15.51 29.08 -18.10
C ALA A 147 -17.02 28.77 -18.11
N SER A 148 -17.59 28.47 -19.28
CA SER A 148 -18.97 28.02 -19.46
C SER A 148 -19.26 26.71 -18.71
N THR A 149 -18.36 25.73 -18.85
CA THR A 149 -18.45 24.43 -18.18
C THR A 149 -18.36 24.58 -16.66
N VAL A 150 -17.43 25.39 -16.16
CA VAL A 150 -17.27 25.67 -14.72
C VAL A 150 -18.55 26.30 -14.15
N GLN A 151 -19.13 27.28 -14.84
CA GLN A 151 -20.38 27.90 -14.39
C GLN A 151 -21.50 26.87 -14.26
N ARG A 152 -21.70 26.02 -15.29
CA ARG A 152 -22.73 24.98 -15.29
C ARG A 152 -22.54 23.94 -14.18
N VAL A 153 -21.30 23.52 -13.93
CA VAL A 153 -20.96 22.62 -12.82
C VAL A 153 -21.26 23.29 -11.47
N GLY A 154 -20.95 24.58 -11.33
CA GLY A 154 -21.28 25.36 -10.13
C GLY A 154 -22.78 25.50 -9.87
N GLU A 155 -23.59 25.52 -10.93
CA GLU A 155 -25.06 25.51 -10.86
C GLU A 155 -25.64 24.09 -10.66
N GLY A 156 -24.81 23.05 -10.61
CA GLY A 156 -25.23 21.66 -10.42
C GLY A 156 -25.81 20.99 -11.67
N GLN A 157 -25.54 21.53 -12.86
CA GLN A 157 -25.97 20.94 -14.13
C GLN A 157 -24.94 19.93 -14.65
N TYR A 158 -25.29 18.64 -14.54
CA TYR A 158 -24.38 17.55 -14.90
C TYR A 158 -24.70 16.84 -16.23
N ASP A 159 -25.81 17.20 -16.87
CA ASP A 159 -26.29 16.60 -18.12
C ASP A 159 -26.01 17.50 -19.33
N ASN A 160 -25.87 16.91 -20.52
CA ASN A 160 -25.70 17.60 -21.80
C ASN A 160 -24.57 18.64 -21.76
N VAL A 161 -23.39 18.21 -21.35
CA VAL A 161 -22.21 19.04 -21.17
C VAL A 161 -21.46 19.13 -22.48
N THR A 162 -21.18 20.36 -22.91
CA THR A 162 -20.23 20.66 -23.98
C THR A 162 -18.93 21.11 -23.32
N ILE A 163 -17.83 20.48 -23.72
CA ILE A 163 -16.50 21.01 -23.39
C ILE A 163 -16.08 21.87 -24.55
N ASP A 164 -15.98 23.17 -24.30
CA ASP A 164 -15.47 24.15 -25.26
C ASP A 164 -13.93 24.15 -25.28
N LEU A 165 -13.32 22.96 -25.24
CA LEU A 165 -11.87 22.77 -25.34
C LEU A 165 -11.54 22.16 -26.71
N PRO A 166 -10.69 22.81 -27.52
CA PRO A 166 -10.23 22.24 -28.78
C PRO A 166 -9.45 20.95 -28.55
N HIS A 167 -9.27 20.16 -29.61
CA HIS A 167 -8.44 18.97 -29.56
C HIS A 167 -7.03 19.34 -29.04
N SER A 168 -6.68 18.72 -27.92
CA SER A 168 -5.49 19.03 -27.16
C SER A 168 -4.78 17.75 -26.77
N GLU A 169 -3.46 17.76 -26.80
CA GLU A 169 -2.58 16.66 -26.47
C GLU A 169 -1.70 17.07 -25.30
N ILE A 170 -1.55 16.18 -24.32
CA ILE A 170 -0.68 16.36 -23.17
C ILE A 170 0.50 15.41 -23.36
N MET A 171 1.69 15.98 -23.51
CA MET A 171 2.94 15.22 -23.46
C MET A 171 3.58 15.46 -22.11
N CYS A 172 4.00 14.41 -21.42
CA CYS A 172 4.70 14.51 -20.14
C CYS A 172 5.83 13.49 -20.10
N GLU A 173 6.73 13.67 -19.14
CA GLU A 173 7.76 12.68 -18.81
C GLU A 173 7.17 11.30 -18.42
N ASP A 174 8.03 10.28 -18.37
CA ASP A 174 7.65 8.98 -17.81
C ASP A 174 7.40 9.09 -16.29
N PRO A 175 6.49 8.26 -15.73
CA PRO A 175 6.24 8.22 -14.29
C PRO A 175 7.52 8.04 -13.46
N ASN A 176 7.75 8.94 -12.51
CA ASN A 176 8.92 8.90 -11.63
C ASN A 176 8.55 9.17 -10.16
N GLU A 177 9.43 8.78 -9.25
CA GLU A 177 9.23 8.89 -7.80
C GLU A 177 9.46 10.31 -7.24
N ASP A 178 9.95 11.26 -8.02
CA ASP A 178 10.22 12.60 -7.52
C ASP A 178 8.92 13.42 -7.40
N LEU A 179 8.47 13.63 -6.15
CA LEU A 179 7.27 14.41 -5.82
C LEU A 179 7.41 15.91 -6.12
N LYS A 180 8.63 16.40 -6.42
CA LYS A 180 8.95 17.82 -6.58
C LYS A 180 9.19 18.24 -8.02
N SER A 181 9.36 17.30 -8.94
CA SER A 181 9.50 17.57 -10.36
C SER A 181 8.28 17.07 -11.12
N PHE A 182 7.93 17.80 -12.17
CA PHE A 182 7.02 17.38 -13.21
C PHE A 182 7.28 18.26 -14.41
N ASP A 183 7.67 17.65 -15.52
CA ASP A 183 7.89 18.33 -16.79
C ASP A 183 6.97 17.77 -17.86
N GLY A 184 6.31 18.67 -18.59
CA GLY A 184 5.47 18.31 -19.70
C GLY A 184 5.11 19.51 -20.56
N SER A 185 4.27 19.28 -21.56
CA SER A 185 3.76 20.29 -22.45
C SER A 185 2.32 20.01 -22.84
N PHE A 186 1.50 21.06 -22.81
CA PHE A 186 0.13 21.05 -23.30
C PHE A 186 0.13 21.62 -24.73
N ASN A 187 -0.16 20.75 -25.70
CA ASN A 187 -0.22 21.09 -27.12
C ASN A 187 -1.68 21.25 -27.53
N CYS A 188 -2.01 22.39 -28.11
CA CYS A 188 -3.35 22.68 -28.61
C CYS A 188 -3.22 23.09 -30.07
N ALA A 189 -4.08 22.59 -30.95
CA ALA A 189 -3.93 22.73 -32.41
C ALA A 189 -3.76 24.19 -32.92
N GLU A 190 -4.15 25.18 -32.12
CA GLU A 190 -4.11 26.61 -32.47
C GLU A 190 -3.05 27.43 -31.71
N LYS A 191 -2.23 26.82 -30.83
CA LYS A 191 -1.25 27.54 -30.00
C LYS A 191 0.10 26.85 -29.93
N GLU A 192 1.12 27.66 -29.67
CA GLU A 192 2.44 27.16 -29.27
C GLU A 192 2.34 26.30 -28.01
N SER A 193 3.24 25.32 -27.93
CA SER A 193 3.34 24.36 -26.83
C SER A 193 3.45 25.08 -25.48
N ILE A 194 2.48 24.85 -24.59
CA ILE A 194 2.46 25.49 -23.26
C ILE A 194 3.20 24.58 -22.28
N PRO A 195 4.30 25.05 -21.64
CA PRO A 195 5.03 24.21 -20.69
C PRO A 195 4.18 23.93 -19.45
N LEU A 196 4.22 22.68 -18.99
CA LEU A 196 3.60 22.21 -17.76
C LEU A 196 4.66 22.00 -16.71
N SER A 197 4.33 22.39 -15.47
CA SER A 197 5.18 22.20 -14.30
C SER A 197 4.38 21.59 -13.15
N LEU A 198 5.05 21.22 -12.06
CA LEU A 198 4.37 20.74 -10.85
C LEU A 198 3.29 21.71 -10.33
N ASN A 199 3.44 23.03 -10.58
CA ASN A 199 2.43 24.02 -10.20
C ASN A 199 1.08 23.83 -10.89
N ASN A 200 1.03 23.05 -11.98
CA ASN A 200 -0.19 22.76 -12.74
C ASN A 200 -0.75 21.36 -12.44
N LEU A 201 -0.03 20.54 -11.66
CA LEU A 201 -0.37 19.16 -11.34
C LEU A 201 -0.85 19.06 -9.89
N VAL A 202 -1.84 18.22 -9.65
CA VAL A 202 -2.20 17.75 -8.30
C VAL A 202 -1.92 16.27 -8.18
N LEU A 203 -1.37 15.86 -7.03
CA LEU A 203 -0.96 14.48 -6.79
C LEU A 203 -2.05 13.68 -6.10
N ARG A 204 -2.08 12.36 -6.35
CA ARG A 204 -2.91 11.41 -5.62
C ARG A 204 -2.71 11.57 -4.12
N GLY A 205 -3.80 11.58 -3.36
CA GLY A 205 -3.78 11.67 -1.89
C GLY A 205 -3.74 13.10 -1.33
N ALA A 206 -3.30 14.11 -2.11
CA ALA A 206 -3.53 15.49 -1.73
C ALA A 206 -5.04 15.78 -1.70
N ALA A 207 -5.45 16.74 -0.86
CA ALA A 207 -6.86 17.10 -0.68
C ALA A 207 -7.12 18.54 -1.11
N LEU A 208 -8.25 18.77 -1.80
CA LEU A 208 -8.69 20.10 -2.19
C LEU A 208 -9.18 20.87 -0.96
N ARG A 209 -8.77 22.14 -0.82
CA ARG A 209 -9.22 23.05 0.25
C ARG A 209 -9.63 24.38 -0.34
N HIS A 210 -10.51 25.12 0.35
CA HIS A 210 -10.83 26.52 0.04
C HIS A 210 -11.19 26.80 -1.43
N THR A 211 -11.68 25.78 -2.12
CA THR A 211 -12.01 25.77 -3.55
C THR A 211 -13.17 24.79 -3.70
N ALA A 212 -14.33 25.27 -4.17
CA ALA A 212 -15.56 24.49 -4.17
C ALA A 212 -15.44 23.21 -5.03
N PHE A 213 -14.82 23.33 -6.20
CA PHE A 213 -14.49 22.20 -7.06
C PHE A 213 -13.39 22.57 -8.07
N ILE A 214 -12.78 21.55 -8.66
CA ILE A 214 -11.88 21.66 -9.81
C ILE A 214 -12.31 20.71 -10.92
N LEU A 215 -11.90 21.05 -12.15
CA LEU A 215 -11.87 20.17 -13.30
C LEU A 215 -10.41 19.78 -13.55
N GLY A 216 -10.11 18.49 -13.53
CA GLY A 216 -8.78 17.96 -13.82
C GLY A 216 -8.83 16.85 -14.86
N VAL A 217 -7.72 16.61 -15.53
CA VAL A 217 -7.55 15.45 -16.42
C VAL A 217 -6.51 14.51 -15.84
N ALA A 218 -6.83 13.21 -15.79
CA ALA A 218 -5.94 12.19 -15.26
C ALA A 218 -4.70 12.02 -16.15
N VAL A 219 -3.51 12.23 -15.58
CA VAL A 219 -2.22 12.06 -16.25
C VAL A 219 -1.62 10.70 -15.89
N TYR A 220 -1.40 10.45 -14.61
CA TYR A 220 -0.94 9.14 -14.11
C TYR A 220 -2.03 8.49 -13.27
N THR A 221 -2.24 7.19 -13.44
CA THR A 221 -3.27 6.41 -12.72
C THR A 221 -2.68 5.14 -12.11
N GLY A 222 -3.35 4.58 -11.11
CA GLY A 222 -2.94 3.30 -10.52
C GLY A 222 -1.53 3.30 -9.92
N GLY A 223 -0.71 2.36 -10.38
CA GLY A 223 0.68 2.18 -9.93
C GLY A 223 1.65 3.27 -10.42
N ASP A 224 1.26 4.01 -11.46
CA ASP A 224 2.11 5.02 -12.09
C ASP A 224 2.04 6.38 -11.39
N THR A 225 1.07 6.58 -10.49
CA THR A 225 1.01 7.82 -9.71
C THR A 225 2.26 7.98 -8.85
N LYS A 226 2.78 9.20 -8.70
CA LYS A 226 4.00 9.46 -7.93
C LYS A 226 3.90 8.96 -6.47
N LEU A 227 2.72 9.03 -5.86
CA LEU A 227 2.46 8.45 -4.53
C LEU A 227 2.68 6.92 -4.50
N SER A 228 2.20 6.21 -5.53
CA SER A 228 2.34 4.74 -5.60
C SER A 228 3.78 4.32 -5.87
N LEU A 229 4.53 5.08 -6.66
CA LEU A 229 5.95 4.84 -6.91
C LEU A 229 6.80 5.06 -5.64
N ASN A 230 6.41 6.03 -4.79
CA ASN A 230 6.98 6.20 -3.45
C ASN A 230 6.49 5.12 -2.44
N GLY A 231 5.49 4.33 -2.83
CA GLY A 231 4.98 3.21 -2.06
C GLY A 231 6.02 2.10 -2.01
N LYS A 232 6.61 1.87 -0.83
CA LYS A 232 7.49 0.71 -0.65
C LYS A 232 6.67 -0.57 -0.72
N PRO A 233 7.12 -1.59 -1.47
CA PRO A 233 6.48 -2.90 -1.41
C PRO A 233 6.41 -3.36 0.04
N GLY A 234 5.26 -3.89 0.42
CA GLY A 234 4.94 -4.25 1.81
C GLY A 234 5.75 -5.43 2.29
N PHE A 235 7.01 -5.22 2.68
CA PHE A 235 7.77 -6.23 3.39
C PHE A 235 7.31 -6.33 4.84
N ARG A 236 7.22 -7.55 5.37
CA ARG A 236 6.91 -7.77 6.78
C ARG A 236 7.98 -7.12 7.66
N LYS A 237 7.57 -6.15 8.47
CA LYS A 237 8.45 -5.48 9.45
C LYS A 237 8.50 -6.33 10.72
N PHE A 238 9.68 -6.79 11.08
CA PHE A 238 9.92 -7.43 12.37
C PHE A 238 10.27 -6.37 13.43
N SER A 239 9.79 -6.57 14.65
CA SER A 239 10.20 -5.71 15.77
C SER A 239 11.68 -5.91 16.07
N SER A 240 12.39 -4.84 16.45
CA SER A 240 13.76 -4.93 16.94
C SER A 240 13.88 -5.88 18.14
N SER A 241 12.83 -5.97 18.95
CA SER A 241 12.72 -6.93 20.06
C SER A 241 12.64 -8.38 19.59
N SER A 242 12.03 -8.66 18.43
CA SER A 242 11.97 -10.02 17.86
C SER A 242 13.37 -10.56 17.55
N ARG A 243 14.29 -9.71 17.08
CA ARG A 243 15.67 -10.11 16.82
C ARG A 243 16.42 -10.47 18.11
N ARG A 244 16.25 -9.67 19.18
CA ARG A 244 16.85 -9.96 20.50
C ARG A 244 16.29 -11.25 21.10
N PHE A 245 14.98 -11.44 21.01
CA PHE A 245 14.32 -12.66 21.48
C PHE A 245 14.84 -13.91 20.76
N ASN A 246 14.96 -13.85 19.43
CA ASN A 246 15.54 -14.93 18.63
C ASN A 246 17.00 -15.23 19.02
N ALA A 247 17.81 -14.22 19.34
CA ALA A 247 19.18 -14.42 19.80
C ALA A 247 19.27 -15.10 21.18
N ILE A 248 18.40 -14.71 22.13
CA ILE A 248 18.32 -15.34 23.45
C ILE A 248 17.89 -16.80 23.31
N LEU A 249 16.88 -17.08 22.48
CA LEU A 249 16.43 -18.44 22.18
C LEU A 249 17.55 -19.31 21.61
N LEU A 250 18.32 -18.78 20.65
CA LEU A 250 19.47 -19.49 20.10
C LEU A 250 20.50 -19.81 21.20
N GLY A 251 20.77 -18.87 22.11
CA GLY A 251 21.61 -19.10 23.28
C GLY A 251 21.11 -20.24 24.17
N PHE A 252 19.80 -20.27 24.46
CA PHE A 252 19.17 -21.38 25.20
C PHE A 252 19.30 -22.72 24.46
N MET A 253 19.10 -22.75 23.13
CA MET A 253 19.24 -23.96 22.33
C MET A 253 20.65 -24.53 22.40
N VAL A 254 21.67 -23.67 22.26
CA VAL A 254 23.08 -24.07 22.36
C VAL A 254 23.40 -24.58 23.76
N ALA A 255 22.96 -23.88 24.82
CA ALA A 255 23.17 -24.31 26.19
C ALA A 255 22.52 -25.68 26.49
N MET A 256 21.28 -25.88 26.04
CA MET A 256 20.58 -27.16 26.16
C MET A 256 21.34 -28.29 25.47
N PHE A 257 21.82 -28.06 24.25
CA PHE A 257 22.62 -29.04 23.51
C PHE A 257 23.94 -29.39 24.23
N VAL A 258 24.62 -28.41 24.82
CA VAL A 258 25.85 -28.66 25.59
C VAL A 258 25.55 -29.49 26.85
N VAL A 259 24.49 -29.17 27.58
CA VAL A 259 24.10 -29.91 28.79
C VAL A 259 23.75 -31.36 28.45
N THR A 260 22.97 -31.60 27.39
CA THR A 260 22.62 -32.96 26.96
C THR A 260 23.84 -33.75 26.48
N LEU A 261 24.78 -33.10 25.78
CA LEU A 261 26.04 -33.72 25.36
C LEU A 261 26.87 -34.15 26.58
N VAL A 262 27.05 -33.25 27.56
CA VAL A 262 27.81 -33.55 28.79
C VAL A 262 27.15 -34.68 29.57
N ALA A 263 25.83 -34.63 29.77
CA ALA A 263 25.09 -35.68 30.45
C ALA A 263 25.23 -37.04 29.75
N THR A 264 25.19 -37.06 28.41
CA THR A 264 25.37 -38.27 27.61
C THR A 264 26.77 -38.86 27.78
N VAL A 265 27.82 -38.03 27.68
CA VAL A 265 29.21 -38.47 27.88
C VAL A 265 29.42 -39.02 29.30
N LEU A 266 28.91 -38.32 30.31
CA LEU A 266 28.97 -38.77 31.71
C LEU A 266 28.22 -40.09 31.90
N HIS A 267 27.05 -40.27 31.29
CA HIS A 267 26.30 -41.52 31.34
C HIS A 267 27.09 -42.69 30.72
N PHE A 268 27.68 -42.49 29.55
CA PHE A 268 28.53 -43.51 28.91
C PHE A 268 29.79 -43.83 29.74
N ALA A 269 30.42 -42.82 30.33
CA ALA A 269 31.57 -43.02 31.21
C ALA A 269 31.18 -43.78 32.49
N TRP A 270 30.05 -43.42 33.10
CA TRP A 270 29.50 -44.10 34.28
C TRP A 270 29.18 -45.57 33.99
N ARG A 271 28.59 -45.87 32.83
CA ARG A 271 28.26 -47.24 32.42
C ARG A 271 29.50 -48.13 32.24
N ARG A 272 30.69 -47.55 32.05
CA ARG A 272 31.97 -48.28 32.00
C ARG A 272 32.55 -48.59 33.39
N LEU A 273 32.03 -47.97 34.45
CA LEU A 273 32.48 -48.24 35.83
C LEU A 273 31.72 -49.44 36.43
N PRO A 274 32.34 -50.21 37.36
CA PRO A 274 31.72 -51.39 37.96
C PRO A 274 30.42 -51.11 38.73
N LEU A 275 30.26 -49.87 39.22
CA LEU A 275 29.06 -49.38 39.91
C LEU A 275 27.93 -48.98 38.96
N GLY A 276 28.21 -48.89 37.65
CA GLY A 276 27.25 -48.45 36.63
C GLY A 276 26.37 -49.57 36.07
N SER A 277 26.77 -50.83 36.22
CA SER A 277 25.95 -51.98 35.85
C SER A 277 25.03 -52.37 37.01
N ALA A 278 23.80 -51.85 37.02
CA ALA A 278 22.77 -52.28 37.95
C ALA A 278 22.29 -53.69 37.57
N TRP A 279 22.87 -54.71 38.22
CA TRP A 279 22.58 -56.13 37.97
C TRP A 279 21.09 -56.52 38.14
N TYR A 280 20.31 -55.70 38.84
CA TYR A 280 18.89 -55.89 39.11
C TYR A 280 17.97 -55.16 38.10
N ILE A 281 18.53 -54.36 37.18
CA ILE A 281 17.77 -53.69 36.12
C ILE A 281 18.00 -54.47 34.82
N PRO A 282 17.01 -55.19 34.29
CA PRO A 282 17.16 -55.92 33.04
C PRO A 282 17.47 -54.93 31.92
N THR A 283 18.51 -55.22 31.15
CA THR A 283 18.82 -54.48 29.92
C THR A 283 17.74 -54.78 28.89
N LEU A 284 16.87 -53.81 28.63
CA LEU A 284 15.98 -53.78 27.47
C LEU A 284 16.79 -53.52 26.19
#